data_AF-A0A641RSC3-F1
#
_entry.id   AF-A0A641RSC3-F1
#
_cell.length_a   1.000
_cell.length_b   1.000
_cell.length_c   1.000
_cell.angle_alpha   90.00
_cell.angle_beta   90.00
_cell.angle_gamma   90.00
#
_symmetry.space_group_name_H-M   'P 1'
#
loop_
_entity.id
_entity.type
_entity.pdbx_description
1 polymer ?
#
loop_
_entity_poly.entity_id
_entity_poly.type
_entity_poly.pdbx_seq_one_letter_code
_entity_poly.pdbx_strand_id
1 'polypeptide(L)'
;MELILLIVIAVLMIVLLVLSLTKGNNQTQAEQLQIALRQQMQENREELNRSIRELRMEMTQTLNQNMQQLQDVLHKNMMTTGELQRQKFDMMARQQEALLKSTEKRLDDMRLMVEEKLQKTLNERIGQSFEIVRSQLENVQKGLGEMKSLAQDVGGLKKVLSNVKMRGTFGEVQLGALLEQMMSPEQYDANVKTKKSGTEFVEFAIKLPGKDDANSTVYLPIDAKFPKDVYEQYYDAFEAGDAALMESSGKQLENTIKKMAKDIHDKYVDPPFTTDFAIMFLPFESIYAEVIRRTSLIET
;
A
#
# COMPACT_ATOMS: atom_id res chain seq x y z
N MET A 1 -93.54 54.41 112.32
CA MET A 1 -93.30 53.04 111.82
C MET A 1 -93.56 52.93 110.31
N GLU A 2 -94.65 53.47 109.77
CA GLU A 2 -94.95 53.36 108.33
C GLU A 2 -93.99 54.12 107.39
N LEU A 3 -93.47 55.27 107.80
CA LEU A 3 -92.62 56.11 106.93
C LEU A 3 -91.27 55.47 106.60
N ILE A 4 -90.69 54.71 107.54
CA ILE A 4 -89.36 54.07 107.35
C ILE A 4 -89.46 52.88 106.40
N LEU A 5 -90.56 52.13 106.45
CA LEU A 5 -90.81 51.00 105.56
C LEU A 5 -90.97 51.45 104.10
N LEU A 6 -91.65 52.58 103.87
CA LEU A 6 -91.83 53.20 102.56
C LEU A 6 -90.50 53.63 101.93
N ILE A 7 -89.60 54.20 102.72
CA ILE A 7 -88.28 54.66 102.23
C ILE A 7 -87.41 53.47 101.84
N VAL A 8 -87.40 52.38 102.62
CA VAL A 8 -86.59 51.19 102.30
C VAL A 8 -87.08 50.50 101.03
N ILE A 9 -88.41 50.41 100.83
CA ILE A 9 -88.99 49.85 99.61
C ILE A 9 -88.68 50.75 98.40
N ALA A 10 -88.73 52.07 98.57
CA ALA A 10 -88.39 53.01 97.50
C ALA A 10 -86.92 52.88 97.07
N VAL A 11 -85.99 52.73 98.02
CA VAL A 11 -84.56 52.56 97.72
C VAL A 11 -84.31 51.21 97.03
N LEU A 12 -84.94 50.12 97.49
CA LEU A 12 -84.83 48.81 96.84
C LEU A 12 -85.39 48.81 95.41
N MET A 13 -86.50 49.51 95.18
CA MET A 13 -87.06 49.70 93.84
C MET A 13 -86.12 50.50 92.94
N ILE A 14 -85.48 51.56 93.45
CA ILE A 14 -84.51 52.35 92.69
C ILE A 14 -83.29 51.52 92.32
N VAL A 15 -82.75 50.72 93.24
CA VAL A 15 -81.59 49.84 92.97
C VAL A 15 -81.93 48.77 91.93
N LEU A 16 -83.12 48.15 92.00
CA LEU A 16 -83.58 47.20 90.99
C LEU A 16 -83.82 47.87 89.62
N LEU A 17 -84.34 49.10 89.61
CA LEU A 17 -84.53 49.88 88.38
C LEU A 17 -83.19 50.20 87.71
N VAL A 18 -82.19 50.61 88.47
CA VAL A 18 -80.84 50.94 87.97
C VAL A 18 -80.13 49.68 87.43
N LEU A 19 -80.26 48.54 88.12
CA LEU A 19 -79.70 47.28 87.64
C LEU A 19 -80.41 46.76 86.38
N SER A 20 -81.73 46.98 86.27
CA SER A 20 -82.49 46.61 85.06
C SER A 20 -82.14 47.51 83.86
N LEU A 21 -81.93 48.81 84.09
CA LEU A 21 -81.58 49.78 83.04
C LEU A 21 -80.14 49.59 82.54
N THR A 22 -79.20 49.27 83.42
CA THR A 22 -77.79 49.00 83.02
C THR A 22 -77.63 47.66 82.28
N LYS A 23 -78.40 46.63 82.65
CA LYS A 23 -78.38 45.33 81.95
C LYS A 23 -79.02 45.41 80.55
N GLY A 24 -80.10 46.20 80.40
CA GLY A 24 -80.75 46.43 79.10
C GLY A 24 -79.86 47.17 78.10
N ASN A 25 -79.08 48.16 78.55
CA ASN A 25 -78.22 48.97 77.69
C ASN A 25 -76.98 48.21 77.15
N ASN A 26 -76.45 47.26 77.93
CA ASN A 26 -75.34 46.41 77.48
C ASN A 26 -75.79 45.34 76.47
N GLN A 27 -77.04 44.88 76.53
CA GLN A 27 -77.59 43.92 75.57
C GLN A 27 -77.82 44.56 74.19
N THR A 28 -78.35 45.77 74.14
CA THR A 28 -78.55 46.51 72.89
C THR A 28 -77.23 46.93 72.23
N GLN A 29 -76.20 47.30 73.01
CA GLN A 29 -74.86 47.54 72.44
C GLN A 29 -74.23 46.28 71.86
N ALA A 30 -74.38 45.14 72.52
CA ALA A 30 -73.87 43.87 72.02
C ALA A 30 -74.57 43.45 70.71
N GLU A 31 -75.89 43.63 70.60
CA GLU A 31 -76.65 43.36 69.38
C GLU A 31 -76.26 44.28 68.22
N GLN A 32 -76.11 45.59 68.47
CA GLN A 32 -75.66 46.54 67.45
C GLN A 32 -74.25 46.24 66.95
N LEU A 33 -73.33 45.86 67.86
CA LEU A 33 -71.99 45.44 67.48
C LEU A 33 -72.02 44.15 66.66
N GLN A 34 -72.89 43.20 66.99
CA GLN A 34 -73.04 41.94 66.25
C GLN A 34 -73.63 42.16 64.85
N ILE A 35 -74.58 43.09 64.71
CA ILE A 35 -75.17 43.47 63.43
C ILE A 35 -74.13 44.18 62.56
N ALA A 36 -73.40 45.16 63.11
CA ALA A 36 -72.34 45.87 62.41
C ALA A 36 -71.23 44.91 61.95
N LEU A 37 -70.83 43.96 62.80
CA LEU A 37 -69.83 42.95 62.45
C LEU A 37 -70.32 41.99 61.35
N ARG A 38 -71.59 41.58 61.38
CA ARG A 38 -72.18 40.74 60.33
C ARG A 38 -72.29 41.47 59.00
N GLN A 39 -72.66 42.75 59.04
CA GLN A 39 -72.74 43.59 57.86
C GLN A 39 -71.34 43.81 57.26
N GLN A 40 -70.34 44.12 58.08
CA GLN A 40 -68.96 44.25 57.65
C GLN A 40 -68.41 42.93 57.08
N MET A 41 -68.77 41.78 57.66
CA MET A 41 -68.40 40.46 57.13
C MET A 41 -69.10 40.13 55.81
N GLN A 42 -70.34 40.59 55.59
CA GLN A 42 -71.02 40.45 54.30
C GLN A 42 -70.38 41.33 53.23
N GLU A 43 -70.11 42.60 53.54
CA GLU A 43 -69.41 43.53 52.63
C GLU A 43 -68.01 43.01 52.28
N ASN A 44 -67.21 42.58 53.26
CA ASN A 44 -65.90 41.96 53.02
C ASN A 44 -66.01 40.71 52.14
N ARG A 45 -67.04 39.88 52.34
CA ARG A 45 -67.23 38.65 51.56
C ARG A 45 -67.66 38.95 50.13
N GLU A 46 -68.46 39.98 49.92
CA GLU A 46 -68.82 40.46 48.59
C GLU A 46 -67.63 41.08 47.86
N GLU A 47 -66.86 41.93 48.54
CA GLU A 47 -65.64 42.54 48.02
C GLU A 47 -64.60 41.48 47.66
N LEU A 48 -64.36 40.51 48.56
CA LEU A 48 -63.48 39.37 48.30
C LEU A 48 -63.95 38.56 47.07
N ASN A 49 -65.26 38.32 46.94
CA ASN A 49 -65.81 37.61 45.78
C ASN A 49 -65.70 38.41 44.47
N ARG A 50 -65.69 39.76 44.53
CA ARG A 50 -65.41 40.61 43.37
C ARG A 50 -63.93 40.55 43.01
N SER A 51 -63.04 40.73 43.98
CA SER A 51 -61.59 40.63 43.76
C SER A 51 -61.17 39.27 43.23
N ILE A 52 -61.75 38.16 43.73
CA ILE A 52 -61.48 36.81 43.21
C ILE A 52 -61.93 36.68 41.75
N ARG A 53 -63.06 37.28 41.37
CA ARG A 53 -63.55 37.25 39.98
C ARG A 53 -62.67 38.07 39.05
N GLU A 54 -62.27 39.26 39.47
CA GLU A 54 -61.34 40.12 38.72
C GLU A 54 -59.99 39.42 38.54
N LEU A 55 -59.42 38.86 39.61
CA LEU A 55 -58.15 38.14 39.55
C LEU A 55 -58.24 36.89 38.67
N ARG A 56 -59.37 36.17 38.66
CA ARG A 56 -59.63 35.09 37.70
C ARG A 56 -59.71 35.58 36.27
N MET A 57 -60.38 36.71 36.01
CA MET A 57 -60.46 37.27 34.66
C MET A 57 -59.09 37.71 34.17
N GLU A 58 -58.34 38.47 34.97
CA GLU A 58 -56.97 38.87 34.66
C GLU A 58 -56.07 37.65 34.42
N MET A 59 -56.14 36.64 35.28
CA MET A 59 -55.34 35.42 35.12
C MET A 59 -55.72 34.66 33.85
N THR A 60 -57.02 34.54 33.55
CA THR A 60 -57.49 33.87 32.32
C THR A 60 -57.08 34.64 31.07
N GLN A 61 -57.16 35.97 31.11
CA GLN A 61 -56.75 36.85 30.03
C GLN A 61 -55.23 36.78 29.80
N THR A 62 -54.45 36.83 30.87
CA THR A 62 -52.98 36.70 30.82
C THR A 62 -52.56 35.33 30.30
N LEU A 63 -53.22 34.25 30.76
CA LEU A 63 -52.98 32.90 30.26
C LEU A 63 -53.31 32.74 28.78
N ASN A 64 -54.44 33.30 28.33
CA ASN A 64 -54.80 33.28 26.91
C ASN A 64 -53.81 34.08 26.04
N GLN A 65 -53.38 35.26 26.50
CA GLN A 65 -52.38 36.06 25.79
C GLN A 65 -51.03 35.32 25.70
N ASN A 66 -50.58 34.73 26.81
CA ASN A 66 -49.34 33.94 26.83
C ASN A 66 -49.44 32.70 25.94
N MET A 67 -50.59 32.00 25.92
CA MET A 67 -50.81 30.85 25.06
C MET A 67 -50.79 31.23 23.56
N GLN A 68 -51.40 32.37 23.20
CA GLN A 68 -51.35 32.89 21.84
C GLN A 68 -49.93 33.26 21.42
N GLN A 69 -49.17 33.97 22.28
CA GLN A 69 -47.77 34.28 22.02
C GLN A 69 -46.91 33.02 21.89
N LEU A 70 -47.14 32.01 22.74
CA LEU A 70 -46.44 30.73 22.68
C LEU A 70 -46.75 30.01 21.36
N GLN A 71 -48.02 29.96 20.93
CA GLN A 71 -48.41 29.40 19.64
C GLN A 71 -47.72 30.12 18.48
N ASP A 72 -47.67 31.45 18.51
CA ASP A 72 -47.09 32.25 17.43
C ASP A 72 -45.56 32.05 17.35
N VAL A 73 -44.88 32.02 18.50
CA VAL A 73 -43.44 31.71 18.59
C VAL A 73 -43.15 30.28 18.13
N LEU A 74 -43.97 29.31 18.50
CA LEU A 74 -43.81 27.92 18.06
C LEU A 74 -44.04 27.77 16.55
N HIS A 75 -45.07 28.43 16.01
CA HIS A 75 -45.37 28.40 14.58
C HIS A 75 -44.24 29.06 13.77
N LYS A 76 -43.76 30.21 14.22
CA LYS A 76 -42.64 30.92 13.60
C LYS A 76 -41.35 30.10 13.67
N ASN A 77 -41.04 29.49 14.81
CA ASN A 77 -39.90 28.58 14.93
C ASN A 77 -40.01 27.36 14.01
N MET A 78 -41.21 26.75 13.89
CA MET A 78 -41.43 25.63 12.97
C MET A 78 -41.23 26.04 11.51
N MET A 79 -41.76 27.20 11.10
CA MET A 79 -41.59 27.72 9.73
C MET A 79 -40.12 28.02 9.44
N THR A 80 -39.44 28.77 10.32
CA THR A 80 -38.01 29.09 10.15
C THR A 80 -37.13 27.83 10.15
N THR A 81 -37.44 26.84 11.00
CA THR A 81 -36.71 25.57 11.02
C THR A 81 -36.95 24.76 9.75
N GLY A 82 -38.19 24.74 9.23
CA GLY A 82 -38.54 24.10 7.97
C GLY A 82 -37.86 24.75 6.76
N GLU A 83 -37.84 26.07 6.70
CA GLU A 83 -37.13 26.83 5.66
C GLU A 83 -35.61 26.57 5.71
N LEU A 84 -35.02 26.60 6.91
CA LEU A 84 -33.59 26.33 7.09
C LEU A 84 -33.23 24.89 6.70
N GLN A 85 -34.07 23.90 7.04
CA GLN A 85 -33.88 22.52 6.60
C GLN A 85 -33.94 22.43 5.07
N ARG A 86 -34.93 23.06 4.44
CA ARG A 86 -35.09 23.06 2.98
C ARG A 86 -33.90 23.73 2.29
N GLN A 87 -33.41 24.84 2.82
CA GLN A 87 -32.22 25.52 2.32
C GLN A 87 -30.96 24.64 2.45
N LYS A 88 -30.81 23.91 3.56
CA LYS A 88 -29.70 22.94 3.72
C LYS A 88 -29.81 21.77 2.74
N PHE A 89 -31.01 21.26 2.50
CA PHE A 89 -31.23 20.23 1.48
C PHE A 89 -30.88 20.72 0.08
N ASP A 90 -31.31 21.92 -0.31
CA ASP A 90 -30.98 22.52 -1.61
C ASP A 90 -29.48 22.79 -1.76
N MET A 91 -28.80 23.13 -0.66
CA MET A 91 -27.35 23.33 -0.65
C MET A 91 -26.61 21.99 -0.78
N MET A 92 -27.05 20.95 -0.07
CA MET A 92 -26.52 19.59 -0.20
C MET A 92 -26.72 19.03 -1.62
N ALA A 93 -27.90 19.20 -2.21
CA ALA A 93 -28.18 18.77 -3.57
C ALA A 93 -27.23 19.45 -4.58
N ARG A 94 -27.03 20.77 -4.48
CA ARG A 94 -26.07 21.51 -5.31
C ARG A 94 -24.63 21.06 -5.10
N GLN A 95 -24.24 20.78 -3.85
CA GLN A 95 -22.89 20.32 -3.54
C GLN A 95 -22.63 18.91 -4.08
N GLN A 96 -23.63 18.02 -4.01
CA GLN A 96 -23.58 16.68 -4.59
C GLN A 96 -23.50 16.74 -6.12
N GLU A 97 -24.28 17.61 -6.76
CA GLU A 97 -24.21 17.84 -8.21
C GLU A 97 -22.83 18.37 -8.63
N ALA A 98 -22.27 19.34 -7.91
CA ALA A 98 -20.93 19.86 -8.16
C ALA A 98 -19.84 18.78 -8.01
N LEU A 99 -19.96 17.89 -7.02
CA LEU A 99 -19.06 16.76 -6.84
C LEU A 99 -19.16 15.74 -7.98
N LEU A 100 -20.37 15.39 -8.41
CA LEU A 100 -20.58 14.49 -9.55
C LEU A 100 -19.91 15.06 -10.80
N LYS A 101 -20.18 16.33 -11.11
CA LYS A 101 -19.62 17.02 -12.27
C LYS A 101 -18.09 17.16 -12.21
N SER A 102 -17.55 17.43 -11.01
CA SER A 102 -16.10 17.43 -10.75
C SER A 102 -15.48 16.04 -10.95
N THR A 103 -16.19 14.99 -10.57
CA THR A 103 -15.70 13.61 -10.65
C THR A 103 -15.70 13.13 -12.10
N GLU A 104 -16.77 13.40 -12.86
CA GLU A 104 -16.82 13.16 -14.31
C GLU A 104 -15.67 13.87 -15.02
N LYS A 105 -15.44 15.17 -14.72
CA LYS A 105 -14.34 15.91 -15.32
C LYS A 105 -12.97 15.28 -15.01
N ARG A 106 -12.73 14.88 -13.75
CA ARG A 106 -11.47 14.19 -13.38
C ARG A 106 -11.31 12.84 -14.08
N LEU A 107 -12.40 12.10 -14.28
CA LEU A 107 -12.36 10.82 -15.00
C LEU A 107 -12.01 11.03 -16.48
N ASP A 108 -12.56 12.06 -17.12
CA ASP A 108 -12.21 12.43 -18.50
C ASP A 108 -10.76 12.94 -18.62
N ASP A 109 -10.31 13.80 -17.69
CA ASP A 109 -8.91 14.26 -17.65
C ASP A 109 -7.94 13.07 -17.48
N MET A 110 -8.29 12.09 -16.63
CA MET A 110 -7.50 10.86 -16.49
C MET A 110 -7.52 9.99 -17.75
N ARG A 111 -8.66 9.87 -18.44
CA ARG A 111 -8.75 9.17 -19.72
C ARG A 111 -7.81 9.78 -20.76
N LEU A 112 -7.85 11.10 -20.92
CA LEU A 112 -6.98 11.82 -21.84
C LEU A 112 -5.50 11.66 -21.47
N MET A 113 -5.15 11.79 -20.19
CA MET A 113 -3.77 11.61 -19.73
C MET A 113 -3.26 10.17 -19.91
N VAL A 114 -4.12 9.18 -19.67
CA VAL A 114 -3.78 7.76 -19.88
C VAL A 114 -3.60 7.47 -21.37
N GLU A 115 -4.47 7.99 -22.23
CA GLU A 115 -4.35 7.86 -23.67
C GLU A 115 -3.06 8.52 -24.19
N GLU A 116 -2.77 9.75 -23.76
CA GLU A 116 -1.53 10.46 -24.10
C GLU A 116 -0.28 9.72 -23.60
N LYS A 117 -0.27 9.25 -22.35
CA LYS A 117 0.88 8.49 -21.81
C LYS A 117 1.05 7.14 -22.48
N LEU A 118 -0.02 6.41 -22.78
CA LEU A 118 0.05 5.14 -23.49
C LEU A 118 0.57 5.36 -24.91
N GLN A 119 0.02 6.33 -25.64
CA GLN A 119 0.43 6.61 -27.01
C GLN A 119 1.89 7.10 -27.09
N LYS A 120 2.31 7.94 -26.14
CA LYS A 120 3.69 8.42 -26.05
C LYS A 120 4.67 7.31 -25.64
N THR A 121 4.36 6.53 -24.61
CA THR A 121 5.22 5.42 -24.15
C THR A 121 5.32 4.32 -25.19
N LEU A 122 4.20 4.02 -25.88
CA LEU A 122 4.15 3.05 -26.95
C LEU A 122 4.97 3.53 -28.15
N ASN A 123 4.81 4.78 -28.61
CA ASN A 123 5.58 5.33 -29.72
C ASN A 123 7.08 5.47 -29.40
N GLU A 124 7.45 5.84 -28.17
CA GLU A 124 8.85 5.92 -27.74
C GLU A 124 9.50 4.53 -27.68
N ARG A 125 8.83 3.52 -27.07
CA ARG A 125 9.35 2.15 -27.04
C ARG A 125 9.39 1.49 -28.41
N ILE A 126 8.36 1.69 -29.23
CA ILE A 126 8.30 1.16 -30.59
C ILE A 126 9.37 1.85 -31.45
N GLY A 127 9.53 3.18 -31.35
CA GLY A 127 10.56 3.93 -32.05
C GLY A 127 11.97 3.49 -31.66
N GLN A 128 12.25 3.32 -30.37
CA GLN A 128 13.55 2.82 -29.90
C GLN A 128 13.79 1.37 -30.35
N SER A 129 12.77 0.50 -30.28
CA SER A 129 12.90 -0.88 -30.74
C SER A 129 13.14 -0.94 -32.25
N PHE A 130 12.46 -0.11 -33.05
CA PHE A 130 12.68 -0.02 -34.49
C PHE A 130 14.02 0.62 -34.85
N GLU A 131 14.51 1.60 -34.10
CA GLU A 131 15.86 2.16 -34.29
C GLU A 131 16.95 1.14 -33.96
N ILE A 132 16.79 0.34 -32.89
CA ILE A 132 17.71 -0.76 -32.57
C ILE A 132 17.68 -1.82 -33.68
N VAL A 133 16.49 -2.22 -34.13
CA VAL A 133 16.33 -3.20 -35.22
C VAL A 133 16.88 -2.65 -36.54
N ARG A 134 16.67 -1.36 -36.85
CA ARG A 134 17.22 -0.70 -38.04
C ARG A 134 18.74 -0.59 -37.97
N SER A 135 19.30 -0.23 -36.83
CA SER A 135 20.74 -0.19 -36.59
C SER A 135 21.37 -1.58 -36.73
N GLN A 136 20.71 -2.62 -36.20
CA GLN A 136 21.15 -4.00 -36.43
C GLN A 136 21.01 -4.41 -37.90
N LEU A 137 19.93 -4.05 -38.59
CA LEU A 137 19.77 -4.32 -40.03
C LEU A 137 20.78 -3.56 -40.89
N GLU A 138 21.16 -2.33 -40.55
CA GLU A 138 22.22 -1.58 -41.22
C GLU A 138 23.60 -2.20 -40.96
N ASN A 139 23.88 -2.63 -39.73
CA ASN A 139 25.11 -3.36 -39.42
C ASN A 139 25.16 -4.73 -40.10
N VAL A 140 24.02 -5.41 -40.23
CA VAL A 140 23.88 -6.64 -41.01
C VAL A 140 24.03 -6.37 -42.51
N GLN A 141 23.47 -5.28 -43.06
CA GLN A 141 23.66 -4.91 -44.46
C GLN A 141 25.10 -4.50 -44.77
N LYS A 142 25.78 -3.79 -43.86
CA LYS A 142 27.22 -3.50 -43.96
C LYS A 142 28.04 -4.78 -43.87
N GLY A 143 27.73 -5.68 -42.92
CA GLY A 143 28.34 -7.01 -42.81
C GLY A 143 28.06 -7.90 -44.03
N LEU A 144 26.90 -7.76 -44.67
CA LEU A 144 26.56 -8.46 -45.92
C LEU A 144 27.25 -7.86 -47.15
N GLY A 145 27.50 -6.53 -47.14
CA GLY A 145 28.35 -5.85 -48.13
C GLY A 145 29.81 -6.29 -48.04
N GLU A 146 30.31 -6.50 -46.82
CA GLU A 146 31.61 -7.12 -46.54
C GLU A 146 31.61 -8.63 -46.88
N MET A 147 30.48 -9.34 -46.75
CA MET A 147 30.37 -10.76 -47.16
C MET A 147 30.47 -11.01 -48.66
N LYS A 148 30.15 -10.03 -49.52
CA LYS A 148 30.43 -10.13 -50.96
C LYS A 148 31.95 -10.14 -51.24
N SER A 149 32.76 -9.65 -50.29
CA SER A 149 34.22 -9.79 -50.26
C SER A 149 34.69 -11.04 -49.49
N LEU A 150 33.90 -11.55 -48.53
CA LEU A 150 34.23 -12.72 -47.69
C LEU A 150 34.13 -14.07 -48.40
N ALA A 151 33.44 -14.15 -49.54
CA ALA A 151 33.47 -15.36 -50.38
C ALA A 151 34.89 -15.70 -50.91
N GLN A 152 35.85 -14.76 -50.81
CA GLN A 152 37.27 -14.99 -51.10
C GLN A 152 38.13 -15.42 -49.89
N ASP A 153 37.63 -15.36 -48.65
CA ASP A 153 38.47 -15.41 -47.44
C ASP A 153 38.21 -16.60 -46.49
N VAL A 154 37.85 -17.77 -47.04
CA VAL A 154 37.80 -19.05 -46.29
C VAL A 154 39.19 -19.45 -45.75
N GLY A 155 40.26 -18.78 -46.18
CA GLY A 155 41.62 -18.92 -45.64
C GLY A 155 41.83 -18.27 -44.27
N GLY A 156 41.08 -17.22 -43.92
CA GLY A 156 41.19 -16.50 -42.66
C GLY A 156 40.78 -17.35 -41.46
N LEU A 157 39.64 -18.03 -41.53
CA LEU A 157 39.14 -18.93 -40.48
C LEU A 157 40.07 -20.12 -40.23
N LYS A 158 40.64 -20.72 -41.29
CA LYS A 158 41.67 -21.76 -41.16
C LYS A 158 42.93 -21.26 -40.42
N LYS A 159 43.29 -19.99 -40.62
CA LYS A 159 44.47 -19.34 -40.02
C LYS A 159 44.23 -18.91 -38.56
N VAL A 160 43.00 -18.53 -38.20
CA VAL A 160 42.60 -18.27 -36.81
C VAL A 160 42.60 -19.56 -36.00
N LEU A 161 42.11 -20.66 -36.57
CA LEU A 161 42.05 -21.98 -35.93
C LEU A 161 43.39 -22.75 -35.91
N SER A 162 44.43 -22.26 -36.58
CA SER A 162 45.77 -22.88 -36.55
C SER A 162 46.69 -22.34 -35.45
N ASN A 163 46.41 -21.15 -34.90
CA ASN A 163 47.24 -20.52 -33.87
C ASN A 163 46.73 -20.81 -32.45
N VAL A 164 47.57 -21.42 -31.61
CA VAL A 164 47.28 -21.79 -30.21
C VAL A 164 46.68 -20.65 -29.39
N LYS A 165 47.18 -19.42 -29.56
CA LYS A 165 46.69 -18.25 -28.78
C LYS A 165 45.30 -17.80 -29.24
N MET A 166 45.09 -17.74 -30.55
CA MET A 166 43.81 -17.35 -31.15
C MET A 166 42.71 -18.36 -30.82
N ARG A 167 43.07 -19.65 -30.70
CA ARG A 167 42.19 -20.72 -30.24
C ARG A 167 41.71 -20.51 -28.80
N GLY A 168 42.61 -20.17 -27.88
CA GLY A 168 42.25 -19.87 -26.49
C GLY A 168 41.29 -18.70 -26.41
N THR A 169 41.63 -17.58 -27.06
CA THR A 169 40.78 -16.39 -27.10
C THR A 169 39.40 -16.65 -27.72
N PHE A 170 39.30 -17.51 -28.75
CA PHE A 170 38.00 -17.86 -29.33
C PHE A 170 37.12 -18.63 -28.33
N GLY A 171 37.69 -19.59 -27.60
CA GLY A 171 36.97 -20.33 -26.56
C GLY A 171 36.49 -19.43 -25.43
N GLU A 172 37.35 -18.51 -24.97
CA GLU A 172 37.02 -17.51 -23.95
C GLU A 172 35.88 -16.59 -24.39
N VAL A 173 35.91 -16.08 -25.63
CA VAL A 173 34.86 -15.20 -26.18
C VAL A 173 33.53 -15.94 -26.29
N GLN A 174 33.54 -17.20 -26.75
CA GLN A 174 32.33 -18.00 -26.84
C GLN A 174 31.74 -18.29 -25.46
N LEU A 175 32.58 -18.64 -24.48
CA LEU A 175 32.16 -18.85 -23.10
C LEU A 175 31.57 -17.57 -22.51
N GLY A 176 32.23 -16.43 -22.69
CA GLY A 176 31.74 -15.12 -22.22
C GLY A 176 30.36 -14.77 -22.79
N ALA A 177 30.17 -14.95 -24.11
CA ALA A 177 28.89 -14.70 -24.76
C ALA A 177 27.75 -15.60 -24.22
N LEU A 178 28.06 -16.87 -23.91
CA LEU A 178 27.08 -17.79 -23.31
C LEU A 178 26.71 -17.38 -21.88
N LEU A 179 27.69 -16.97 -21.07
CA LEU A 179 27.45 -16.50 -19.70
C LEU A 179 26.61 -15.22 -19.68
N GLU A 180 26.91 -14.26 -20.57
CA GLU A 180 26.15 -13.01 -20.72
C GLU A 180 24.68 -13.24 -21.11
N GLN A 181 24.39 -14.28 -21.90
CA GLN A 181 23.04 -14.63 -22.31
C GLN A 181 22.24 -15.35 -21.23
N MET A 182 22.91 -16.13 -20.38
CA MET A 182 22.25 -17.01 -19.40
C MET A 182 22.17 -16.41 -17.99
N MET A 183 23.02 -15.46 -17.64
CA MET A 183 23.16 -14.94 -16.28
C MET A 183 23.33 -13.42 -16.26
N SER A 184 22.96 -12.81 -15.13
CA SER A 184 23.24 -11.39 -14.91
C SER A 184 24.72 -11.16 -14.62
N PRO A 185 25.31 -10.01 -15.01
CA PRO A 185 26.73 -9.71 -14.82
C PRO A 185 27.21 -9.81 -13.36
N GLU A 186 26.32 -9.67 -12.38
CA GLU A 186 26.66 -9.78 -10.96
C GLU A 186 26.88 -11.23 -10.50
N GLN A 187 26.38 -12.21 -11.27
CA GLN A 187 26.39 -13.63 -10.90
C GLN A 187 27.69 -14.36 -11.28
N TYR A 188 28.57 -13.75 -12.06
CA TYR A 188 29.86 -14.31 -12.43
C TYR A 188 30.93 -13.22 -12.48
N ASP A 189 32.20 -13.61 -12.37
CA ASP A 189 33.34 -12.72 -12.62
C ASP A 189 34.19 -13.29 -13.76
N ALA A 190 34.75 -12.42 -14.58
CA ALA A 190 35.74 -12.77 -15.60
C ALA A 190 37.15 -12.52 -15.08
N ASN A 191 38.12 -13.34 -15.50
CA ASN A 191 39.55 -13.22 -15.16
C ASN A 191 39.77 -13.06 -13.65
N VAL A 192 39.28 -14.03 -12.87
CA VAL A 192 39.28 -13.98 -11.42
C VAL A 192 40.29 -14.96 -10.82
N LYS A 193 40.91 -14.56 -9.72
CA LYS A 193 41.80 -15.42 -8.95
C LYS A 193 40.99 -16.16 -7.89
N THR A 194 40.76 -17.46 -8.11
CA THR A 194 39.94 -18.29 -7.21
C THR A 194 40.73 -18.86 -6.03
N LYS A 195 42.01 -19.15 -6.24
CA LYS A 195 42.93 -19.68 -5.23
C LYS A 195 43.75 -18.58 -4.56
N LYS A 196 43.69 -18.45 -3.24
CA LYS A 196 44.37 -17.33 -2.53
C LYS A 196 45.88 -17.30 -2.76
N SER A 197 46.50 -18.47 -2.78
CA SER A 197 47.94 -18.67 -2.96
C SER A 197 48.39 -18.74 -4.43
N GLY A 198 47.47 -18.84 -5.39
CA GLY A 198 47.79 -19.00 -6.82
C GLY A 198 48.21 -17.69 -7.49
N THR A 199 48.84 -17.77 -8.66
CA THR A 199 49.06 -16.62 -9.56
C THR A 199 48.18 -16.65 -10.79
N GLU A 200 47.47 -17.76 -11.00
CA GLU A 200 46.67 -18.02 -12.18
C GLU A 200 45.28 -17.40 -12.03
N PHE A 201 44.76 -16.87 -13.14
CA PHE A 201 43.40 -16.37 -13.25
C PHE A 201 42.59 -17.40 -14.04
N VAL A 202 41.39 -17.71 -13.56
CA VAL A 202 40.42 -18.48 -14.33
C VAL A 202 39.67 -17.53 -15.25
N GLU A 203 39.35 -17.99 -16.46
CA GLU A 203 38.66 -17.20 -17.47
C GLU A 203 37.34 -16.65 -16.93
N PHE A 204 36.54 -17.49 -16.29
CA PHE A 204 35.30 -17.10 -15.62
C PHE A 204 35.08 -17.90 -14.32
N ALA A 205 34.38 -17.31 -13.35
CA ALA A 205 33.86 -18.06 -12.22
C ALA A 205 32.45 -17.61 -11.83
N ILE A 206 31.56 -18.56 -11.59
CA ILE A 206 30.19 -18.28 -11.12
C ILE A 206 30.22 -18.07 -9.60
N LYS A 207 29.49 -17.05 -9.14
CA LYS A 207 29.32 -16.76 -7.71
C LYS A 207 28.15 -17.57 -7.16
N LEU A 208 28.45 -18.48 -6.24
CA LEU A 208 27.47 -19.27 -5.51
C LEU A 208 27.36 -18.77 -4.07
N PRO A 209 26.16 -18.80 -3.47
CA PRO A 209 25.98 -18.46 -2.06
C PRO A 209 26.69 -19.49 -1.18
N GLY A 210 27.56 -19.02 -0.29
CA GLY A 210 28.27 -19.86 0.67
C GLY A 210 27.38 -20.34 1.82
N LYS A 211 27.80 -21.42 2.49
CA LYS A 211 27.03 -22.07 3.56
C LYS A 211 27.11 -21.35 4.92
N ASP A 212 28.16 -20.56 5.16
CA ASP A 212 28.40 -19.89 6.45
C ASP A 212 28.40 -18.36 6.26
N ASP A 213 27.49 -17.69 6.95
CA ASP A 213 27.15 -16.26 6.88
C ASP A 213 26.65 -15.74 5.53
N ALA A 214 25.65 -14.84 5.61
CA ALA A 214 24.91 -14.24 4.49
C ALA A 214 25.74 -13.40 3.50
N ASN A 215 27.07 -13.53 3.51
CA ASN A 215 27.99 -12.77 2.67
C ASN A 215 29.25 -13.56 2.24
N SER A 216 29.34 -14.88 2.48
CA SER A 216 30.42 -15.68 1.90
C SER A 216 30.03 -16.09 0.46
N THR A 217 30.85 -15.71 -0.51
CA THR A 217 30.70 -16.12 -1.92
C THR A 217 31.66 -17.26 -2.20
N VAL A 218 31.16 -18.34 -2.78
CA VAL A 218 31.95 -19.49 -3.24
C VAL A 218 32.03 -19.43 -4.75
N TYR A 219 33.23 -19.52 -5.31
CA TYR A 219 33.43 -19.51 -6.75
C TYR A 219 33.31 -20.91 -7.35
N LEU A 220 32.58 -21.04 -8.46
CA LEU A 220 32.63 -22.20 -9.35
C LEU A 220 33.48 -21.84 -10.58
N PRO A 221 34.74 -22.29 -10.66
CA PRO A 221 35.65 -21.92 -11.75
C PRO A 221 35.23 -22.57 -13.07
N ILE A 222 35.34 -21.82 -14.18
CA ILE A 222 35.05 -22.27 -15.53
C ILE A 222 36.19 -21.86 -16.46
N ASP A 223 36.81 -22.83 -17.11
CA ASP A 223 37.97 -22.64 -17.98
C ASP A 223 37.74 -23.34 -19.34
N ALA A 224 37.98 -22.63 -20.43
CA ALA A 224 37.85 -23.16 -21.78
C ALA A 224 39.12 -23.92 -22.19
N LYS A 225 38.93 -25.16 -22.65
CA LYS A 225 40.01 -25.99 -23.18
C LYS A 225 39.70 -26.47 -24.59
N PHE A 226 40.73 -26.50 -25.42
CA PHE A 226 40.57 -26.84 -26.83
C PHE A 226 41.66 -27.80 -27.33
N PRO A 227 41.45 -29.13 -27.19
CA PRO A 227 42.39 -30.16 -27.64
C PRO A 227 42.29 -30.41 -29.16
N LYS A 228 42.20 -29.36 -29.99
CA LYS A 228 41.95 -29.47 -31.43
C LYS A 228 42.94 -30.37 -32.14
N ASP A 229 44.24 -30.17 -31.91
CA ASP A 229 45.28 -30.88 -32.65
C ASP A 229 45.19 -32.42 -32.43
N VAL A 230 44.83 -32.84 -31.21
CA VAL A 230 44.64 -34.26 -30.87
C VAL A 230 43.30 -34.78 -31.36
N TYR A 231 42.26 -33.96 -31.32
CA TYR A 231 40.94 -34.30 -31.87
C TYR A 231 40.97 -34.44 -33.40
N GLU A 232 41.68 -33.55 -34.12
CA GLU A 232 41.86 -33.63 -35.58
C GLU A 232 42.61 -34.91 -35.96
N GLN A 233 43.66 -35.29 -35.23
CA GLN A 233 44.36 -36.57 -35.47
C GLN A 233 43.41 -37.78 -35.32
N TYR A 234 42.55 -37.77 -34.31
CA TYR A 234 41.54 -38.81 -34.14
C TYR A 234 40.50 -38.80 -35.27
N TYR A 235 40.03 -37.61 -35.67
CA TYR A 235 39.05 -37.45 -36.74
C TYR A 235 39.61 -37.89 -38.10
N ASP A 236 40.85 -37.51 -38.42
CA ASP A 236 41.53 -37.92 -39.65
C ASP A 236 41.72 -39.44 -39.70
N ALA A 237 42.05 -40.08 -38.56
CA ALA A 237 42.14 -41.54 -38.47
C ALA A 237 40.77 -42.22 -38.64
N PHE A 238 39.70 -41.61 -38.13
CA PHE A 238 38.33 -42.06 -38.33
C PHE A 238 37.90 -41.99 -39.80
N GLU A 239 38.15 -40.86 -40.47
CA GLU A 239 37.86 -40.66 -41.90
C GLU A 239 38.68 -41.61 -42.79
N ALA A 240 39.92 -41.89 -42.41
CA ALA A 240 40.78 -42.85 -43.11
C ALA A 240 40.38 -44.33 -42.87
N GLY A 241 39.51 -44.60 -41.88
CA GLY A 241 39.09 -45.96 -41.52
C GLY A 241 40.22 -46.80 -40.89
N ASP A 242 41.27 -46.18 -40.36
CA ASP A 242 42.39 -46.89 -39.73
C ASP A 242 42.08 -47.18 -38.26
N ALA A 243 41.65 -48.41 -37.98
CA ALA A 243 41.25 -48.82 -36.64
C ALA A 243 42.38 -48.71 -35.59
N ALA A 244 43.63 -48.95 -35.97
CA ALA A 244 44.76 -48.92 -35.05
C ALA A 244 45.14 -47.48 -34.69
N LEU A 245 45.19 -46.59 -35.70
CA LEU A 245 45.40 -45.16 -35.49
C LEU A 245 44.25 -44.53 -34.68
N MET A 246 43.00 -44.88 -34.99
CA MET A 246 41.83 -44.39 -34.26
C MET A 246 41.88 -44.78 -32.77
N GLU A 247 42.29 -46.01 -32.44
CA GLU A 247 42.44 -46.43 -31.04
C GLU A 247 43.54 -45.64 -30.32
N SER A 248 44.71 -45.50 -30.95
CA SER A 248 45.86 -44.80 -30.37
C SER A 248 45.62 -43.30 -30.17
N SER A 249 45.11 -42.60 -31.18
CA SER A 249 44.73 -41.19 -31.12
C SER A 249 43.58 -40.95 -30.16
N GLY A 250 42.64 -41.90 -30.06
CA GLY A 250 41.58 -41.86 -29.06
C GLY A 250 42.12 -41.92 -27.63
N LYS A 251 43.05 -42.83 -27.32
CA LYS A 251 43.74 -42.89 -26.02
C LYS A 251 44.52 -41.61 -25.73
N GLN A 252 45.15 -41.02 -26.75
CA GLN A 252 45.86 -39.75 -26.62
C GLN A 252 44.92 -38.59 -26.29
N LEU A 253 43.75 -38.54 -26.93
CA LEU A 253 42.70 -37.56 -26.66
C LEU A 253 42.22 -37.67 -25.21
N GLU A 254 41.93 -38.89 -24.75
CA GLU A 254 41.52 -39.16 -23.36
C GLU A 254 42.56 -38.66 -22.35
N ASN A 255 43.84 -39.03 -22.56
CA ASN A 255 44.92 -38.62 -21.67
C ASN A 255 45.12 -37.09 -21.65
N THR A 256 44.92 -36.44 -22.81
CA THR A 256 45.04 -34.99 -22.94
C THR A 256 43.92 -34.28 -22.18
N ILE A 257 42.67 -34.76 -22.31
CA ILE A 257 41.52 -34.23 -21.56
C ILE A 257 41.75 -34.42 -20.05
N LYS A 258 42.19 -35.61 -19.61
CA LYS A 258 42.52 -35.87 -18.19
C LYS A 258 43.59 -34.93 -17.66
N LYS A 259 44.63 -34.67 -18.46
CA LYS A 259 45.67 -33.70 -18.09
C LYS A 259 45.12 -32.29 -17.98
N MET A 260 44.31 -31.86 -18.93
CA MET A 260 43.65 -30.53 -18.88
C MET A 260 42.75 -30.41 -17.66
N ALA A 261 42.01 -31.45 -17.30
CA ALA A 261 41.14 -31.46 -16.12
C ALA A 261 41.95 -31.37 -14.82
N LYS A 262 43.06 -32.12 -14.75
CA LYS A 262 44.01 -32.03 -13.64
C LYS A 262 44.62 -30.63 -13.53
N ASP A 263 45.03 -30.03 -14.66
CA ASP A 263 45.59 -28.67 -14.68
C ASP A 263 44.57 -27.64 -14.16
N ILE A 264 43.28 -27.76 -14.54
CA ILE A 264 42.20 -26.90 -14.03
C ILE A 264 42.03 -27.09 -12.52
N HIS A 265 41.97 -28.33 -12.06
CA HIS A 265 41.86 -28.63 -10.63
C HIS A 265 43.01 -28.01 -9.82
N ASP A 266 44.25 -28.30 -10.20
CA ASP A 266 45.43 -27.90 -9.44
C ASP A 266 45.59 -26.36 -9.37
N LYS A 267 45.18 -25.67 -10.44
CA LYS A 267 45.23 -24.20 -10.55
C LYS A 267 44.08 -23.49 -9.85
N TYR A 268 42.85 -23.97 -9.99
CA TYR A 268 41.66 -23.17 -9.71
C TYR A 268 40.79 -23.69 -8.57
N VAL A 269 40.90 -24.96 -8.16
CA VAL A 269 40.10 -25.55 -7.07
C VAL A 269 40.83 -25.33 -5.74
N ASP A 270 40.17 -24.65 -4.80
CA ASP A 270 40.66 -24.28 -3.46
C ASP A 270 39.51 -24.13 -2.42
N PRO A 271 38.80 -25.22 -2.04
CA PRO A 271 37.80 -25.16 -0.97
C PRO A 271 38.41 -24.64 0.35
N PRO A 272 37.72 -23.77 1.11
CA PRO A 272 36.30 -23.41 0.98
C PRO A 272 36.01 -22.19 0.09
N PHE A 273 37.01 -21.61 -0.59
CA PHE A 273 36.82 -20.42 -1.44
C PHE A 273 36.19 -20.75 -2.79
N THR A 274 36.33 -21.99 -3.22
CA THR A 274 35.69 -22.54 -4.41
C THR A 274 34.85 -23.77 -4.09
N THR A 275 34.07 -24.20 -5.07
CA THR A 275 33.54 -25.57 -5.13
C THR A 275 34.68 -26.59 -5.13
N ASP A 276 34.36 -27.82 -4.76
CA ASP A 276 35.24 -29.00 -4.80
C ASP A 276 35.45 -29.55 -6.23
N PHE A 277 34.72 -29.00 -7.20
CA PHE A 277 34.87 -29.27 -8.63
C PHE A 277 34.95 -27.96 -9.42
N ALA A 278 35.33 -28.07 -10.70
CA ALA A 278 35.34 -26.96 -11.66
C ALA A 278 34.73 -27.44 -12.99
N ILE A 279 34.35 -26.50 -13.86
CA ILE A 279 33.81 -26.80 -15.19
C ILE A 279 34.90 -26.59 -16.23
N MET A 280 35.16 -27.63 -17.02
CA MET A 280 35.91 -27.49 -18.27
C MET A 280 34.93 -27.21 -19.41
N PHE A 281 35.02 -26.03 -20.01
CA PHE A 281 34.23 -25.67 -21.16
C PHE A 281 34.91 -26.15 -22.45
N LEU A 282 34.16 -26.85 -23.30
CA LEU A 282 34.61 -27.32 -24.61
C LEU A 282 33.86 -26.53 -25.69
N PRO A 283 34.54 -25.61 -26.42
CA PRO A 283 33.92 -24.70 -27.40
C PRO A 283 33.12 -25.41 -28.50
N PHE A 284 33.54 -26.62 -28.87
CA PHE A 284 32.95 -27.39 -29.97
C PHE A 284 32.19 -28.60 -29.45
N GLU A 285 30.92 -28.69 -29.86
CA GLU A 285 30.02 -29.79 -29.54
C GLU A 285 30.57 -31.15 -29.99
N SER A 286 31.30 -31.19 -31.11
CA SER A 286 31.90 -32.43 -31.62
C SER A 286 32.95 -33.02 -30.66
N ILE A 287 33.75 -32.18 -30.01
CA ILE A 287 34.73 -32.61 -29.00
C ILE A 287 33.97 -33.09 -27.76
N TYR A 288 32.98 -32.32 -27.29
CA TYR A 288 32.14 -32.68 -26.14
C TYR A 288 31.43 -34.02 -26.34
N ALA A 289 30.82 -34.26 -27.50
CA ALA A 289 30.17 -35.52 -27.83
C ALA A 289 31.15 -36.70 -27.77
N GLU A 290 32.37 -36.52 -28.27
CA GLU A 290 33.41 -37.55 -28.21
C GLU A 290 33.91 -37.80 -26.78
N VAL A 291 34.00 -36.77 -25.94
CA VAL A 291 34.29 -36.92 -24.50
C VAL A 291 33.21 -37.76 -23.83
N ILE A 292 31.94 -37.49 -24.11
CA ILE A 292 30.81 -38.21 -23.49
C ILE A 292 30.72 -39.67 -23.95
N ARG A 293 31.14 -39.97 -25.18
CA ARG A 293 31.16 -41.37 -25.66
C ARG A 293 32.20 -42.21 -24.94
N ARG A 294 33.19 -41.60 -24.29
CA ARG A 294 34.27 -42.29 -23.58
C ARG A 294 33.91 -42.41 -22.11
N THR A 295 33.38 -43.58 -21.73
CA THR A 295 32.93 -43.89 -20.35
C THR A 295 34.02 -43.64 -19.30
N SER A 296 35.29 -43.82 -19.66
CA SER A 296 36.48 -43.55 -18.84
C SER A 296 36.70 -42.08 -18.46
N LEU A 297 35.93 -41.15 -19.02
CA LEU A 297 35.96 -39.71 -18.74
C LEU A 297 34.74 -39.20 -17.95
N ILE A 298 33.69 -40.03 -17.79
CA ILE A 298 32.45 -39.64 -17.10
C ILE A 298 32.37 -40.24 -15.69
N GLU A 299 32.88 -41.46 -15.49
CA GLU A 299 32.76 -42.20 -14.22
C GLU A 299 34.12 -42.36 -13.51
N THR A 300 34.76 -41.24 -13.12
CA THR A 300 35.96 -41.28 -12.26
C THR A 300 35.81 -40.31 -11.10
#